data_AF-A0A1N7D2X0-F1
#
_entry.id   AF-A0A1N7D2X0-F1
#
_cell.length_a   1.000
_cell.length_b   1.000
_cell.length_c   1.000
_cell.angle_alpha   90.00
_cell.angle_beta   90.00
_cell.angle_gamma   90.00
#
_symmetry.space_group_name_H-M   'P 1'
#
loop_
_entity.id
_entity.type
_entity.pdbx_description
1 polymer ?
#
loop_
_entity_poly.entity_id
_entity_poly.type
_entity_poly.pdbx_seq_one_letter_code
_entity_poly.pdbx_strand_id
1 'polypeptide(L)' 'MTIQNPVLTGFNPDPSICRVGDDYYIAVSTFEWFPGVQIHHSKDLKNWHLVSQPLNRVSQLDMKGNPDSGGVWA' A
#
# COMPACT_ATOMS: atom_id res chain seq x y z
N MET A 1 3.25 6.15 -24.46
CA MET A 1 4.11 6.60 -23.35
C MET A 1 4.55 5.38 -22.55
N THR A 2 5.80 5.31 -22.14
CA THR A 2 6.37 4.19 -21.38
C THR A 2 6.11 4.35 -19.88
N ILE A 3 6.16 3.25 -19.13
CA ILE A 3 6.22 3.26 -17.65
C ILE A 3 7.55 3.91 -17.23
N GLN A 4 7.51 4.73 -16.18
CA GLN A 4 8.68 5.37 -15.59
C GLN A 4 8.77 4.97 -14.13
N ASN A 5 9.92 4.43 -13.72
CA ASN A 5 10.13 3.98 -12.36
C ASN A 5 10.75 5.08 -11.48
N PRO A 6 10.49 5.04 -10.16
CA PRO A 6 9.54 4.15 -9.49
C PRO A 6 8.09 4.62 -9.68
N VAL A 7 7.17 3.67 -9.93
CA VAL A 7 5.73 3.99 -10.13
C VAL A 7 5.04 4.45 -8.84
N LEU A 8 5.55 4.00 -7.68
CA LEU A 8 5.21 4.49 -6.35
C LEU A 8 6.50 5.03 -5.72
N THR A 9 6.63 6.36 -5.64
CA THR A 9 7.81 7.03 -5.04
C THR A 9 7.70 7.08 -3.51
N GLY A 10 8.83 7.31 -2.82
CA GLY A 10 8.84 7.45 -1.36
C GLY A 10 8.72 6.11 -0.62
N PHE A 11 8.11 6.15 0.57
CA PHE A 11 7.94 4.98 1.44
C PHE A 11 6.76 4.10 0.97
N ASN A 12 7.06 3.20 0.03
CA ASN A 12 6.11 2.26 -0.57
C ASN A 12 6.79 0.88 -0.78
N PRO A 13 7.10 0.14 0.29
CA PRO A 13 7.84 -1.12 0.23
C PRO A 13 6.94 -2.32 -0.10
N ASP A 14 7.57 -3.45 -0.40
CA ASP A 14 6.89 -4.76 -0.48
C ASP A 14 5.64 -4.79 -1.37
N PRO A 15 5.73 -4.39 -2.67
CA PRO A 15 4.56 -4.29 -3.53
C PRO A 15 3.96 -5.66 -3.82
N SER A 16 2.71 -5.86 -3.40
CA SER A 16 1.86 -6.99 -3.78
C SER A 16 0.83 -6.53 -4.80
N ILE A 17 1.01 -6.92 -6.07
CA ILE A 17 0.15 -6.51 -7.19
C ILE A 17 -0.92 -7.56 -7.50
N CYS A 18 -2.16 -7.14 -7.74
CA CYS A 18 -3.22 -7.99 -8.27
C CYS A 18 -4.07 -7.26 -9.32
N ARG A 19 -4.89 -8.02 -10.07
CA ARG A 19 -5.80 -7.49 -11.08
C ARG A 19 -7.21 -8.03 -10.87
N VAL A 20 -8.21 -7.16 -10.99
CA VAL A 20 -9.63 -7.51 -11.00
C VAL A 20 -10.28 -6.84 -12.21
N GLY A 21 -10.68 -7.61 -13.22
CA GLY A 21 -11.15 -7.02 -14.48
C GLY A 21 -10.05 -6.14 -15.11
N ASP A 22 -10.38 -4.89 -15.40
CA ASP A 22 -9.45 -3.92 -16.03
C ASP A 22 -8.69 -3.07 -15.01
N ASP A 23 -8.87 -3.34 -13.72
CA ASP A 23 -8.30 -2.57 -12.61
C ASP A 23 -7.12 -3.33 -11.97
N TYR A 24 -6.02 -2.63 -11.75
CA TYR A 24 -4.82 -3.12 -11.09
C TYR A 24 -4.64 -2.47 -9.73
N TYR A 25 -4.26 -3.25 -8.73
CA TYR A 25 -4.02 -2.77 -7.38
C TYR A 25 -2.64 -3.18 -6.89
N ILE A 26 -1.95 -2.29 -6.18
CA ILE A 26 -0.73 -2.61 -5.42
C ILE A 26 -1.01 -2.32 -3.95
N ALA A 27 -0.88 -3.34 -3.11
CA ALA A 27 -0.75 -3.17 -1.67
C ALA A 27 0.74 -3.03 -1.30
N VAL A 28 1.07 -2.11 -0.39
CA VAL A 28 2.42 -1.94 0.18
C VAL A 28 2.37 -1.99 1.70
N SER A 29 3.47 -2.41 2.32
CA SER A 29 3.66 -2.43 3.77
C SER A 29 3.70 -1.00 4.34
N THR A 30 3.26 -0.84 5.59
CA THR A 30 3.20 0.48 6.27
C THR A 30 3.85 0.49 7.64
N PHE A 31 4.36 -0.64 8.11
CA PHE A 31 4.98 -0.79 9.42
C PHE A 31 4.10 -0.17 10.54
N GLU A 32 4.65 0.73 11.34
CA GLU A 32 3.99 1.39 12.48
C GLU A 32 3.00 2.50 12.08
N TRP A 33 2.92 2.83 10.79
CA TRP A 33 2.04 3.90 10.31
C TRP A 33 0.58 3.43 10.22
N PHE A 34 -0.32 4.23 10.81
CA PHE A 34 -1.76 3.99 10.83
C PHE A 34 -2.51 5.13 10.11
N PRO A 35 -3.54 4.84 9.27
CA PRO A 35 -4.09 3.54 8.92
C PRO A 35 -3.14 2.62 8.14
N GLY A 36 -3.23 1.31 8.39
CA GLY A 36 -2.28 0.32 7.87
C GLY A 36 -2.63 -0.24 6.49
N VAL A 37 -1.57 -0.65 5.77
CA VAL A 37 -1.55 -1.04 4.34
C VAL A 37 -1.97 0.12 3.44
N GLN A 38 -1.15 0.49 2.46
CA GLN A 38 -1.59 1.41 1.40
C GLN A 38 -1.94 0.63 0.13
N ILE A 39 -3.12 0.91 -0.43
CA ILE A 39 -3.56 0.33 -1.70
C ILE A 39 -3.59 1.41 -2.77
N HIS A 40 -2.78 1.21 -3.81
CA HIS A 40 -2.73 2.05 -5.00
C HIS A 40 -3.48 1.38 -6.13
N HIS A 41 -4.10 2.17 -7.00
CA HIS A 41 -4.89 1.69 -8.14
C HIS A 41 -4.38 2.28 -9.46
N SER A 42 -4.44 1.49 -10.52
CA SER A 42 -4.14 1.89 -11.90
C SER A 42 -4.97 1.11 -12.90
N LYS A 43 -5.23 1.69 -14.08
CA LYS A 43 -5.79 1.00 -15.25
C LYS A 43 -4.77 0.74 -16.36
N ASP A 44 -3.60 1.35 -16.27
CA ASP A 44 -2.59 1.34 -17.33
C ASP A 44 -1.18 0.97 -16.84
N LEU A 45 -1.06 0.55 -15.57
CA LEU A 45 0.18 0.23 -14.86
C LEU A 45 1.20 1.39 -14.78
N LYS A 46 0.84 2.56 -15.29
CA LYS A 46 1.71 3.73 -15.40
C LYS A 46 1.30 4.80 -14.40
N ASN A 47 0.02 5.15 -14.38
CA ASN A 47 -0.52 6.18 -13.52
C ASN A 47 -1.17 5.51 -12.32
N TRP A 48 -0.63 5.77 -11.14
CA TRP A 48 -1.07 5.18 -9.88
C TRP A 48 -1.59 6.27 -8.93
N HIS A 49 -2.64 5.95 -8.19
CA HIS A 49 -3.20 6.83 -7.16
C HIS A 49 -3.56 5.99 -5.92
N LEU A 50 -3.30 6.54 -4.73
CA LEU A 50 -3.73 5.94 -3.47
C LEU A 50 -5.26 5.94 -3.40
N VAL A 51 -5.86 4.77 -3.15
CA VAL A 51 -7.33 4.61 -3.09
C VAL A 51 -7.85 4.09 -1.76
N SER A 52 -7.01 3.44 -0.96
CA SER A 52 -7.47 2.87 0.31
C SER A 52 -6.33 2.64 1.29
N GLN A 53 -6.70 2.66 2.58
CA GLN A 53 -5.91 2.11 3.67
C GLN A 53 -6.84 1.26 4.56
N PRO A 54 -6.93 -0.07 4.33
CA PRO A 54 -8.03 -0.90 4.83
C PRO A 54 -7.99 -1.18 6.33
N LEU A 55 -6.82 -1.10 6.96
CA LEU A 55 -6.66 -1.31 8.40
C LEU A 55 -6.82 0.03 9.14
N ASN A 56 -8.07 0.51 9.20
CA ASN A 56 -8.42 1.86 9.68
C ASN A 56 -9.18 1.88 11.02
N ARG A 57 -9.30 0.75 11.69
CA ARG A 57 -9.88 0.64 13.05
C ARG A 57 -8.91 -0.09 13.97
N VAL A 58 -8.91 0.30 15.24
CA VAL A 58 -8.11 -0.38 16.29
C VAL A 58 -8.46 -1.88 16.37
N SER A 59 -9.73 -2.24 16.18
CA SER A 59 -10.15 -3.65 16.15
C SER A 59 -9.57 -4.47 14.98
N GLN A 60 -9.03 -3.82 13.95
CA GLN A 60 -8.33 -4.46 12.84
C GLN A 60 -6.81 -4.42 13.05
N LEU A 61 -6.29 -3.35 13.66
CA LEU A 61 -4.86 -3.10 13.82
C LEU A 61 -4.63 -2.21 15.05
N ASP A 62 -4.28 -2.83 16.18
CA ASP A 62 -3.79 -2.15 17.37
C ASP A 62 -2.26 -2.29 17.42
N MET A 63 -1.55 -1.17 17.25
CA MET A 63 -0.09 -1.11 17.23
C MET A 63 0.49 -0.31 18.39
N LYS A 64 -0.30 -0.04 19.43
CA LYS A 64 0.21 0.70 20.59
C LYS A 64 1.31 -0.11 21.27
N GLY A 65 2.52 0.45 21.30
CA GLY A 65 3.69 -0.19 21.90
C GLY A 65 4.50 -1.06 20.95
N ASN A 66 4.14 -1.13 19.67
CA ASN A 66 5.01 -1.72 18.66
C ASN A 66 6.34 -0.94 18.56
N PRO A 67 7.46 -1.62 18.27
CA PRO A 67 8.73 -0.94 18.02
C PRO A 67 8.67 -0.16 16.69
N ASP A 68 9.60 0.80 16.54
CA ASP A 68 9.85 1.45 15.25
C ASP A 68 10.13 0.39 14.18
N SER A 69 9.57 0.59 12.98
CA SER A 69 9.56 -0.39 11.88
C SER A 69 8.90 -1.76 12.19
N GLY A 70 8.19 -1.89 13.31
CA GLY A 70 7.32 -3.03 13.61
C GLY A 70 5.94 -2.91 12.95
N GLY A 71 4.99 -3.78 13.29
CA GLY A 71 3.61 -3.66 12.78
C GLY A 71 3.41 -4.32 11.41
N VAL A 72 2.95 -3.55 10.42
CA VAL A 72 2.47 -4.08 9.13
C VAL A 72 3.61 -4.34 8.14
N TRP A 73 4.07 -5.60 8.12
CA TRP A 73 5.05 -6.13 7.17
C TRP A 73 4.36 -6.80 5.96
N ALA A 74 5.15 -7.37 5.04
CA ALA A 74 4.70 -8.16 3.90
C ALA A 74 4.25 -9.58 4.28
#